data_AF-E6XJE8-F1
#
_entry.id   AF-E6XJE8-F1
#
_cell.length_a   1.000
_cell.length_b   1.000
_cell.length_c   1.000
_cell.angle_alpha   90.00
_cell.angle_beta   90.00
_cell.angle_gamma   90.00
#
_symmetry.space_group_name_H-M   'P 1'
#
loop_
_entity.id
_entity.type
_entity.pdbx_description
1 polymer ?
#
loop_
_entity_poly.entity_id
_entity_poly.type
_entity_poly.pdbx_seq_one_letter_code
_entity_poly.pdbx_strand_id
1 'polypeptide(L)'
;MQQAALYSMLNASGFSVQVFEDYPSFFGNWRIILKRGQHTYEVVSDNREGWLSLWRLLSDQGQKLFEIESTRLTQEQQLIQIAQWLEAVTQIDLNM
;
A
#
# COMPACT_ATOMS: atom_id res chain seq x y z
N MET A 1 -9.09 6.11 6.64
CA MET A 1 -8.17 4.99 6.93
C MET A 1 -7.75 5.04 8.40
N GLN A 2 -7.52 3.91 9.09
CA GLN A 2 -6.93 3.91 10.45
C GLN A 2 -5.42 4.12 10.38
N GLN A 3 -4.99 5.38 10.25
CA GLN A 3 -3.60 5.76 10.01
C GLN A 3 -2.63 5.21 11.07
N ALA A 4 -2.98 5.27 12.35
CA ALA A 4 -2.10 4.77 13.42
C ALA A 4 -1.82 3.25 13.31
N ALA A 5 -2.83 2.46 12.95
CA ALA A 5 -2.69 1.02 12.75
C ALA A 5 -1.84 0.72 11.51
N LEU A 6 -2.06 1.46 10.42
CA LEU A 6 -1.24 1.37 9.20
C LEU A 6 0.24 1.65 9.49
N TYR A 7 0.55 2.75 10.18
CA TYR A 7 1.93 3.11 10.51
C TYR A 7 2.59 2.08 11.44
N SER A 8 1.86 1.57 12.43
CA SER A 8 2.36 0.54 13.34
C SER A 8 2.73 -0.74 12.60
N MET A 9 1.86 -1.19 11.68
CA MET A 9 2.09 -2.34 10.82
C MET A 9 3.33 -2.14 9.92
N LEU A 10 3.46 -0.98 9.27
CA LEU A 10 4.55 -0.69 8.34
C LEU A 10 5.91 -0.64 9.01
N ASN A 11 5.99 -0.04 10.21
CA ASN A 11 7.21 0.02 11.00
C ASN A 11 7.71 -1.37 11.38
N ALA A 12 6.81 -2.30 11.74
CA ALA A 12 7.17 -3.67 12.07
C ALA A 12 7.74 -4.45 10.85
N SER A 13 7.29 -4.11 9.64
CA SER A 13 7.72 -4.78 8.41
C SER A 13 9.02 -4.22 7.83
N GLY A 14 9.67 -3.22 8.44
CA GLY A 14 10.90 -2.62 7.92
C GLY A 14 10.69 -1.66 6.73
N PHE A 15 9.46 -1.24 6.49
CA PHE A 15 9.13 -0.19 5.53
C PHE A 15 9.11 1.16 6.24
N SER A 16 9.58 2.20 5.53
CA SER A 16 9.48 3.59 5.98
C SER A 16 8.44 4.34 5.15
N VAL A 17 7.52 5.04 5.82
CA VAL A 17 6.53 5.89 5.15
C VAL A 17 7.22 7.14 4.65
N GLN A 18 7.18 7.37 3.33
CA GLN A 18 7.73 8.57 2.69
C GLN A 18 6.65 9.64 2.55
N VAL A 19 5.46 9.23 2.09
CA VAL A 19 4.32 10.11 1.85
C VAL A 19 3.06 9.38 2.27
N PHE A 20 2.15 10.10 2.91
CA PHE A 20 0.77 9.66 3.11
C PHE A 20 -0.14 10.81 2.71
N GLU A 21 -1.05 10.55 1.78
CA GLU A 21 -2.04 11.53 1.32
C GLU A 21 -3.43 10.93 1.48
N ASP A 22 -4.29 11.67 2.18
CA ASP A 22 -5.69 11.33 2.40
C ASP A 22 -6.55 12.38 1.71
N TYR A 23 -7.50 11.93 0.88
CA TYR A 23 -8.42 12.76 0.12
C TYR A 23 -9.86 12.47 0.58
N PRO A 24 -10.25 12.86 1.81
CA PRO A 24 -11.57 12.56 2.37
C PRO A 24 -12.71 13.13 1.52
N SER A 25 -12.50 14.28 0.87
CA SER A 25 -13.47 14.91 -0.02
C SER A 25 -13.59 14.23 -1.40
N PHE A 26 -12.73 13.27 -1.72
CA PHE A 26 -12.69 12.56 -2.99
C PHE A 26 -12.92 11.07 -2.78
N PHE A 27 -14.15 10.71 -2.41
CA PHE A 27 -14.58 9.34 -2.12
C PHE A 27 -13.81 8.66 -0.96
N GLY A 28 -13.08 9.42 -0.14
CA GLY A 28 -12.20 8.86 0.87
C GLY A 28 -10.98 8.15 0.29
N ASN A 29 -10.60 8.48 -0.94
CA ASN A 29 -9.39 7.95 -1.57
C ASN A 29 -8.17 8.32 -0.73
N TRP A 30 -7.21 7.43 -0.68
CA TRP A 30 -5.95 7.70 -0.01
C TRP A 30 -4.84 6.93 -0.69
N ARG A 31 -3.61 7.40 -0.53
CA ARG A 31 -2.42 6.68 -0.96
C ARG A 31 -1.29 6.83 0.03
N ILE A 32 -0.39 5.87 0.00
CA ILE A 32 0.83 5.87 0.81
C ILE A 32 2.00 5.41 -0.02
N ILE A 33 3.10 6.15 0.05
CA ILE A 33 4.37 5.80 -0.57
C ILE A 33 5.29 5.26 0.52
N LEU A 34 5.82 4.08 0.29
CA LEU A 34 6.63 3.29 1.21
C LEU A 34 8.00 3.05 0.59
N LYS A 35 9.04 3.04 1.42
CA LYS A 35 10.40 2.71 0.98
C LYS A 35 11.00 1.61 1.84
N ARG A 36 11.63 0.64 1.17
CA ARG A 36 12.44 -0.43 1.78
C ARG A 36 13.70 -0.62 0.93
N GLY A 37 14.87 -0.39 1.53
CA GLY A 37 16.13 -0.44 0.79
C GLY A 37 16.13 0.50 -0.42
N GLN A 38 16.37 -0.06 -1.61
CA GLN A 38 16.36 0.66 -2.89
C GLN A 38 14.99 0.66 -3.59
N HIS A 39 13.97 0.08 -2.97
CA HIS A 39 12.66 -0.09 -3.59
C HIS A 39 11.63 0.85 -2.98
N THR A 40 10.83 1.44 -3.85
CA THR A 40 9.74 2.33 -3.50
C THR A 40 8.44 1.70 -3.96
N TYR A 41 7.45 1.72 -3.09
CA TYR A 41 6.15 1.11 -3.29
C TYR A 41 5.05 2.14 -3.05
N GLU A 42 3.93 1.99 -3.72
CA GLU A 42 2.75 2.84 -3.54
C GLU A 42 1.53 1.95 -3.31
N VAL A 43 0.83 2.14 -2.21
CA VAL A 43 -0.51 1.57 -2.01
C VAL A 43 -1.53 2.67 -2.30
N VAL A 44 -2.47 2.37 -3.18
CA VAL A 44 -3.55 3.28 -3.58
C VAL A 44 -4.89 2.64 -3.25
N SER A 45 -5.71 3.33 -2.46
CA SER A 45 -7.12 3.02 -2.25
C SER A 45 -7.95 3.98 -3.11
N ASP A 46 -8.43 3.47 -4.23
CA ASP A 46 -9.38 4.17 -5.08
C ASP A 46 -10.80 3.70 -4.75
N ASN A 47 -11.42 4.36 -3.78
CA ASN A 47 -12.77 4.02 -3.32
C ASN A 47 -13.85 4.45 -4.32
N ARG A 48 -13.53 5.32 -5.27
CA ARG A 48 -14.45 5.69 -6.34
C ARG A 48 -14.70 4.50 -7.25
N GLU A 49 -13.64 3.86 -7.69
CA GLU A 49 -13.69 2.69 -8.58
C GLU A 49 -13.72 1.37 -7.79
N GLY A 50 -13.52 1.44 -6.46
CA GLY A 50 -13.65 0.30 -5.56
C GLY A 50 -12.42 -0.61 -5.53
N TRP A 51 -11.22 -0.06 -5.73
CA TRP A 51 -9.98 -0.83 -5.81
C TRP A 51 -8.99 -0.47 -4.70
N LEU A 52 -8.25 -1.47 -4.25
CA LEU A 52 -7.02 -1.33 -3.49
C LEU A 52 -5.90 -1.95 -4.31
N SER A 53 -4.81 -1.22 -4.53
CA SER A 53 -3.70 -1.69 -5.37
C SER A 53 -2.34 -1.42 -4.73
N LEU A 54 -1.37 -2.30 -4.98
CA LEU A 54 0.05 -2.11 -4.66
C LEU A 54 0.85 -2.00 -5.95
N TRP A 55 1.67 -0.97 -6.01
CA TRP A 55 2.57 -0.68 -7.11
C TRP A 55 4.02 -0.64 -6.61
N ARG A 56 4.96 -1.05 -7.46
CA ARG A 56 6.38 -0.75 -7.35
C ARG A 56 6.69 0.45 -8.23
N LEU A 57 7.21 1.51 -7.64
CA LEU A 57 7.59 2.72 -8.38
C LEU A 57 9.00 2.52 -8.95
N LEU A 58 9.11 2.52 -10.28
CA LEU A 58 10.38 2.55 -11.01
C LEU A 58 10.65 3.97 -11.53
N SER A 59 11.86 4.22 -12.03
CA SER A 59 12.30 5.56 -12.46
C SER A 59 11.48 6.16 -13.61
N ASP A 60 10.87 5.31 -14.43
CA ASP A 60 10.17 5.68 -15.66
C ASP A 60 8.68 5.35 -15.62
N GLN A 61 8.26 4.26 -14.95
CA GLN A 61 6.85 3.88 -14.77
C GLN A 61 6.59 3.11 -13.46
N GLY A 62 5.34 3.10 -13.00
CA GLY A 62 4.89 2.22 -11.93
C GLY A 62 4.54 0.83 -12.45
N GLN A 63 4.99 -0.22 -11.77
CA GLN A 63 4.57 -1.60 -12.01
C GLN A 63 3.51 -2.01 -10.99
N LYS A 64 2.27 -2.27 -11.43
CA LYS A 64 1.23 -2.83 -10.55
C LYS A 64 1.63 -4.26 -10.17
N LEU A 65 1.70 -4.54 -8.87
CA LEU A 65 2.06 -5.85 -8.33
C LEU A 65 0.82 -6.63 -7.91
N PHE A 66 -0.10 -5.97 -7.20
CA PHE A 66 -1.34 -6.58 -6.72
C PHE A 66 -2.50 -5.60 -6.81
N GLU A 67 -3.71 -6.14 -6.93
CA GLU A 67 -4.96 -5.39 -6.93
C GLU A 67 -6.10 -6.28 -6.46
N ILE A 68 -7.02 -5.68 -5.69
CA ILE A 68 -8.24 -6.34 -5.22
C ILE A 68 -9.39 -5.34 -5.13
N GLU A 69 -10.61 -5.83 -5.30
CA GLU A 69 -11.82 -5.04 -5.07
C GLU A 69 -11.92 -4.70 -3.57
N SER A 70 -11.87 -3.43 -3.22
CA SER A 70 -11.85 -2.93 -1.84
C SER A 70 -13.25 -2.77 -1.23
N THR A 71 -14.29 -2.71 -2.07
CA THR A 71 -15.69 -2.48 -1.66
C THR A 71 -16.23 -3.53 -0.70
N ARG A 72 -15.65 -4.74 -0.72
CA ARG A 72 -16.03 -5.88 0.12
C ARG A 72 -15.16 -6.04 1.36
N LEU A 73 -14.15 -5.18 1.52
CA LEU A 73 -13.17 -5.27 2.59
C LEU A 73 -13.45 -4.24 3.67
N THR A 74 -13.50 -4.68 4.92
CA THR A 74 -13.39 -3.77 6.06
C THR A 74 -12.01 -3.10 6.09
N GLN A 75 -11.86 -2.00 6.81
CA GLN A 75 -10.55 -1.36 6.96
C GLN A 75 -9.49 -2.29 7.58
N GLU A 76 -9.91 -3.18 8.49
CA GLU A 76 -9.03 -4.20 9.07
C GLU A 76 -8.59 -5.21 8.01
N GLN A 77 -9.50 -5.69 7.16
CA GLN A 77 -9.17 -6.59 6.06
C GLN A 77 -8.26 -5.93 5.04
N GLN A 78 -8.44 -4.64 4.75
CA GLN A 78 -7.52 -3.88 3.89
C GLN A 78 -6.11 -3.83 4.52
N LEU A 79 -6.00 -3.57 5.82
CA LEU A 79 -4.72 -3.59 6.52
C LEU A 79 -4.03 -4.96 6.45
N ILE A 80 -4.77 -6.04 6.72
CA ILE A 80 -4.27 -7.42 6.60
C ILE A 80 -3.79 -7.69 5.18
N GLN A 81 -4.57 -7.28 4.18
CA GLN A 81 -4.22 -7.49 2.77
C GLN A 81 -2.94 -6.73 2.39
N ILE A 82 -2.78 -5.49 2.85
CA ILE A 82 -1.57 -4.70 2.64
C ILE A 82 -0.37 -5.38 3.32
N ALA A 83 -0.52 -5.86 4.56
CA ALA A 83 0.54 -6.58 5.26
C ALA A 83 1.03 -7.80 4.45
N GLN A 84 0.08 -8.61 3.96
CA GLN A 84 0.39 -9.80 3.16
C GLN A 84 1.13 -9.44 1.87
N TRP A 85 0.71 -8.38 1.17
CA TRP A 85 1.42 -7.94 -0.03
C TRP A 85 2.83 -7.44 0.27
N LEU A 86 3.00 -6.68 1.36
CA LEU A 86 4.31 -6.16 1.75
C LEU A 86 5.27 -7.29 2.18
N GLU A 87 4.76 -8.34 2.80
CA GLU A 87 5.54 -9.55 3.08
C GLU A 87 5.91 -10.28 1.78
N ALA A 88 4.97 -10.44 0.85
CA ALA A 88 5.24 -11.09 -0.44
C ALA A 88 6.33 -10.35 -1.25
N VAL A 89 6.27 -9.03 -1.36
CA VAL A 89 7.30 -8.26 -2.10
C VAL A 89 8.65 -8.29 -1.39
N THR A 90 8.65 -8.40 -0.07
CA THR A 90 9.89 -8.56 0.71
C THR A 90 10.58 -9.87 0.35
N GLN A 91 9.83 -10.96 0.20
CA GLN A 91 10.39 -12.24 -0.23
C GLN A 91 10.92 -12.18 -1.66
N ILE A 92 10.25 -11.45 -2.56
CA ILE A 92 10.73 -11.25 -3.94
C ILE A 92 12.07 -10.49 -3.93
N ASP A 93 12.15 -9.38 -3.19
CA ASP A 93 13.34 -8.54 -3.13
C ASP A 93 14.55 -9.24 -2.49
N LEU A 94 14.34 -10.25 -1.63
CA LEU A 94 15.41 -11.05 -1.02
C LEU A 94 15.97 -12.13 -1.95
N ASN A 95 15.22 -12.53 -2.98
CA ASN A 95 15.60 -13.60 -3.92
C ASN A 95 16.19 -13.06 -5.24
N MET A 96 16.39 -11.74 -5.34
CA MET A 96 17.03 -11.05 -6.47
C MET A 96 18.43 -10.57 -6.11
#